data_AF-A0AAV8XKU3-F1
#
_entry.id   AF-A0AAV8XKU3-F1
#
_cell.length_a   1.000
_cell.length_b   1.000
_cell.length_c   1.000
_cell.angle_alpha   90.00
_cell.angle_beta   90.00
_cell.angle_gamma   90.00
#
_symmetry.space_group_name_H-M   'P 1'
#
loop_
_entity.id
_entity.type
_entity.pdbx_description
1 polymer ?
#
loop_
_entity_poly.entity_id
_entity_poly.type
_entity_poly.pdbx_seq_one_letter_code
_entity_poly.pdbx_strand_id
1 'polypeptide(L)'
;DGIRLSSAKAYLRPARNRPNLHVMLNSTVTKILINTNGNKKIIQGVEFMYKNKLYTVRVKKEVILSAGAINSPQILLLSGIGPKAELDKVGIQQVHELPGVGRNLQNHVAFYITYNMNRHRAISDLDWANALDYLINRKGPMTSTGMSQVTARINSPYAEPSGTNPDLQIFFSGYLANCAHSGVTRADADPEHPNAPRTLTMSPVTLHPKSKGHIGLRSKNPFEAPIMVANYLTEPEDVMTLVAGIRVIQRLVNSSILSNKYGLELPVEEYGDCKHKYGYDSDEFWKCAVRYYTGPENHQASSCRMGPSTDPLAVVDNQLQVYGIDGLRIMDASAMPILVSGNTHATIVMMAERGVDFIKQRWLKTNTITNRGGFYSAPSSQIPLSVPTPTKSYKPTQKFAYTQANYHGGHSINVQQNPSPNKYYTSHYPQNYYYYPNGDFTNYDYNVNNGGIY
;
A
#
# COMPACT_ATOMS: atom_id res chain seq x y z
N ASP A 1 -17.44 3.34 13.42
CA ASP A 1 -16.98 3.45 14.83
C ASP A 1 -15.54 3.96 15.00
N GLY A 2 -14.98 4.73 14.05
CA GLY A 2 -13.66 5.37 14.22
C GLY A 2 -12.46 4.42 14.43
N ILE A 3 -12.61 3.10 14.19
CA ILE A 3 -11.57 2.10 14.38
C ILE A 3 -11.24 1.45 13.04
N ARG A 4 -9.95 1.21 12.79
CA ARG A 4 -9.48 0.41 11.64
C ARG A 4 -10.25 -0.92 11.53
N LEU A 5 -10.79 -1.18 10.35
CA LEU A 5 -11.41 -2.45 10.00
C LEU A 5 -10.46 -3.24 9.09
N SER A 6 -9.68 -4.15 9.66
CA SER A 6 -8.86 -5.08 8.88
C SER A 6 -9.68 -6.28 8.40
N SER A 7 -9.25 -6.93 7.32
CA SER A 7 -9.88 -8.16 6.83
C SER A 7 -9.92 -9.26 7.90
N ALA A 8 -8.89 -9.37 8.75
CA ALA A 8 -8.91 -10.27 9.89
C ALA A 8 -10.01 -9.93 10.90
N LYS A 9 -10.24 -8.65 11.20
CA LYS A 9 -11.32 -8.21 12.10
C LYS A 9 -12.71 -8.44 11.49
N ALA A 10 -12.85 -8.22 10.19
CA ALA A 10 -14.11 -8.39 9.48
C ALA A 10 -14.50 -9.87 9.27
N TYR A 11 -13.56 -10.71 8.85
CA TYR A 11 -13.86 -12.08 8.40
C TYR A 11 -13.39 -13.16 9.39
N LEU A 12 -12.17 -13.07 9.90
CA LEU A 12 -11.54 -14.15 10.66
C LEU A 12 -11.95 -14.14 12.13
N ARG A 13 -11.88 -12.98 12.80
CA ARG A 13 -12.18 -12.85 14.23
C ARG A 13 -13.62 -13.27 14.58
N PRO A 14 -14.66 -12.92 13.81
CA PRO A 14 -16.02 -13.39 14.10
C PRO A 14 -16.19 -14.90 13.93
N ALA A 15 -15.43 -15.52 13.02
CA ALA A 15 -15.50 -16.94 12.72
C ALA A 15 -14.58 -17.82 13.58
N ARG A 16 -13.71 -17.22 14.42
CA ARG A 16 -12.61 -17.91 15.13
C ARG A 16 -13.02 -19.10 16.01
N ASN A 17 -14.26 -19.13 16.49
CA ASN A 17 -14.77 -20.19 17.37
C ASN A 17 -15.43 -21.34 16.59
N ARG A 18 -15.47 -21.28 15.25
CA ARG A 18 -16.02 -22.37 14.45
C ARG A 18 -15.10 -23.60 14.56
N PRO A 19 -15.62 -24.78 14.92
CA PRO A 19 -14.80 -25.98 15.16
C PRO A 19 -14.10 -26.49 13.90
N ASN A 20 -14.54 -26.06 12.71
CA ASN A 20 -13.97 -26.42 11.41
C ASN A 20 -13.01 -25.35 10.85
N LEU A 21 -12.62 -24.35 11.65
CA LEU A 21 -11.62 -23.35 11.28
C LEU A 21 -10.44 -23.43 12.24
N HIS A 22 -9.25 -23.69 11.68
CA HIS A 22 -8.00 -23.69 12.44
C HIS A 22 -7.12 -22.54 11.94
N VAL A 23 -6.62 -21.72 12.87
CA VAL A 23 -5.75 -20.59 12.57
C VAL A 23 -4.42 -20.81 13.27
N MET A 24 -3.34 -20.76 12.49
CA MET A 24 -1.99 -20.91 13.01
C MET A 24 -1.20 -19.65 12.68
N LEU A 25 -0.76 -18.94 13.71
CA LEU A 25 0.09 -17.75 13.59
C LEU A 25 1.56 -18.13 13.71
N ASN A 26 2.43 -17.26 13.22
CA ASN A 26 3.90 -17.45 13.25
C ASN A 26 4.33 -18.74 12.55
N SER A 27 3.62 -19.08 11.47
CA SER A 27 3.85 -20.25 10.63
C SER A 27 4.19 -19.80 9.22
N THR A 28 5.43 -20.03 8.79
CA THR A 28 5.91 -19.63 7.47
C THR A 28 5.80 -20.81 6.51
N VAL A 29 4.97 -20.69 5.48
CA VAL A 29 4.88 -21.70 4.40
C VAL A 29 6.21 -21.76 3.66
N THR A 30 6.77 -22.96 3.52
CA THR A 30 8.05 -23.19 2.85
C THR A 30 7.86 -23.75 1.45
N LYS A 31 6.86 -24.63 1.27
CA LYS A 31 6.64 -25.36 0.01
C LYS A 31 5.21 -25.89 -0.13
N ILE A 32 4.71 -25.95 -1.37
CA ILE A 32 3.50 -26.69 -1.74
C ILE A 32 3.92 -28.09 -2.19
N LEU A 33 3.23 -29.10 -1.68
CA LEU A 33 3.48 -30.51 -2.00
C LEU A 33 2.56 -30.95 -3.13
N ILE A 34 3.16 -31.47 -4.21
CA ILE A 34 2.45 -31.91 -5.42
C ILE A 34 2.73 -33.39 -5.64
N ASN A 35 1.68 -34.14 -5.92
CA ASN A 35 1.78 -35.50 -6.44
C ASN A 35 1.67 -35.48 -7.97
N THR A 36 2.59 -36.17 -8.63
CA THR A 36 2.63 -36.29 -10.10
C THR A 36 2.27 -37.72 -10.48
N ASN A 37 1.19 -37.88 -11.24
CA ASN A 37 0.79 -39.16 -11.83
C ASN A 37 0.69 -39.01 -13.36
N GLY A 38 1.74 -39.46 -14.05
CA GLY A 38 1.95 -39.15 -15.47
C GLY A 38 2.00 -37.64 -15.69
N ASN A 39 1.18 -37.11 -16.59
CA ASN A 39 1.10 -35.68 -16.86
C ASN A 39 0.27 -34.90 -15.83
N LYS A 40 -0.54 -35.59 -15.01
CA LYS A 40 -1.46 -34.95 -14.07
C LYS A 40 -0.71 -34.59 -12.79
N LYS A 41 -0.83 -33.32 -12.39
CA LYS A 41 -0.28 -32.79 -11.14
C LYS A 41 -1.44 -32.42 -10.23
N ILE A 42 -1.43 -32.94 -9.01
CA ILE A 42 -2.50 -32.73 -8.02
C ILE A 42 -1.85 -32.30 -6.72
N ILE A 43 -2.41 -31.28 -6.07
CA ILE A 43 -2.01 -30.91 -4.72
C ILE A 43 -2.10 -32.10 -3.76
N GLN A 44 -1.15 -32.18 -2.83
CA GLN A 44 -1.16 -33.15 -1.74
C GLN A 44 -1.21 -32.46 -0.37
N GLY A 45 -0.63 -31.27 -0.26
CA GLY A 45 -0.54 -30.55 1.00
C GLY A 45 0.39 -29.34 0.95
N VAL A 46 0.69 -28.81 2.12
CA VAL A 46 1.59 -27.68 2.31
C VAL A 46 2.57 -28.02 3.43
N GLU A 47 3.83 -27.65 3.23
CA GLU A 47 4.88 -27.67 4.22
C GLU A 47 5.07 -26.26 4.79
N PHE A 48 5.24 -26.15 6.10
CA PHE A 48 5.48 -24.89 6.77
C PHE A 48 6.37 -25.07 7.99
N MET A 49 7.06 -24.01 8.38
CA MET A 49 7.87 -23.96 9.58
C MET A 49 7.13 -23.26 10.71
N TYR A 50 7.16 -23.85 11.90
CA TYR A 50 6.64 -23.27 13.13
C TYR A 50 7.58 -23.60 14.29
N LYS A 51 8.01 -22.59 15.04
CA LYS A 51 8.98 -22.76 16.15
C LYS A 51 10.21 -23.58 15.74
N ASN A 52 10.79 -23.25 14.58
CA ASN A 52 11.96 -23.92 13.99
C ASN A 52 11.79 -25.42 13.71
N LYS A 53 10.55 -25.91 13.61
CA LYS A 53 10.24 -27.28 13.21
C LYS A 53 9.39 -27.26 11.94
N LEU A 54 9.70 -28.20 11.04
CA LEU A 54 8.99 -28.37 9.79
C LEU A 54 7.77 -29.25 10.01
N TYR A 55 6.62 -28.82 9.52
CA TYR A 55 5.36 -29.53 9.61
C TYR A 55 4.74 -29.64 8.22
N THR A 56 3.95 -30.70 8.04
CA THR A 56 3.20 -30.95 6.81
C THR A 56 1.72 -31.10 7.12
N VAL A 57 0.89 -30.34 6.41
CA VAL A 57 -0.57 -30.49 6.43
C VAL A 57 -1.02 -31.03 5.08
N ARG A 58 -1.67 -32.20 5.11
CA ARG A 58 -2.29 -32.80 3.92
C ARG A 58 -3.65 -32.17 3.63
N VAL A 59 -3.95 -32.02 2.35
CA VAL A 59 -5.18 -31.38 1.89
C VAL A 59 -5.99 -32.36 1.04
N LYS A 60 -7.32 -32.41 1.29
CA LYS A 60 -8.24 -33.29 0.56
C LYS A 60 -8.90 -32.65 -0.66
N LYS A 61 -8.94 -31.31 -0.72
CA LYS A 61 -9.67 -30.55 -1.74
C LYS A 61 -8.75 -29.62 -2.51
N GLU A 62 -8.35 -28.52 -1.89
CA GLU A 62 -7.68 -27.43 -2.59
C GLU A 62 -6.82 -26.59 -1.64
N VAL A 63 -5.70 -26.09 -2.14
CA VAL A 63 -4.81 -25.11 -1.50
C VAL A 63 -5.09 -23.75 -2.13
N ILE A 64 -5.23 -22.72 -1.28
CA ILE A 64 -5.41 -21.34 -1.71
C ILE A 64 -4.17 -20.56 -1.25
N LEU A 65 -3.42 -20.03 -2.21
CA LEU A 65 -2.28 -19.18 -1.96
C LEU A 65 -2.74 -17.73 -1.88
N SER A 66 -2.50 -17.09 -0.74
CA SER A 66 -2.85 -15.69 -0.46
C SER A 66 -1.70 -14.96 0.23
N ALA A 67 -0.46 -15.23 -0.20
CA ALA A 67 0.76 -14.68 0.40
C ALA A 67 1.17 -13.32 -0.21
N GLY A 68 0.35 -12.78 -1.13
CA GLY A 68 0.54 -11.47 -1.74
C GLY A 68 1.47 -11.49 -2.95
N ALA A 69 1.60 -10.33 -3.61
CA ALA A 69 2.34 -10.16 -4.86
C ALA A 69 3.84 -10.47 -4.78
N ILE A 70 4.41 -10.57 -3.59
CA ILE A 70 5.83 -10.86 -3.40
C ILE A 70 6.02 -12.33 -3.02
N ASN A 71 5.31 -12.82 -2.01
CA ASN A 71 5.60 -14.14 -1.45
C ASN A 71 4.84 -15.28 -2.15
N SER A 72 3.70 -15.02 -2.80
CA SER A 72 3.00 -16.04 -3.59
C SER A 72 3.87 -16.60 -4.73
N PRO A 73 4.47 -15.77 -5.62
CA PRO A 73 5.41 -16.31 -6.61
C PRO A 73 6.63 -16.96 -5.97
N GLN A 74 7.15 -16.44 -4.85
CA GLN A 74 8.27 -17.08 -4.13
C GLN A 74 7.93 -18.51 -3.69
N ILE A 75 6.76 -18.72 -3.08
CA ILE A 75 6.32 -20.05 -2.63
C ILE A 75 6.15 -20.99 -3.82
N LEU A 76 5.61 -20.53 -4.95
CA LEU A 76 5.51 -21.33 -6.17
C LEU A 76 6.89 -21.73 -6.69
N LEU A 77 7.83 -20.79 -6.78
CA LEU A 77 9.20 -21.05 -7.23
C LEU A 77 9.91 -22.05 -6.30
N LEU A 78 9.80 -21.87 -4.97
CA LEU A 78 10.34 -22.82 -3.97
C LEU A 78 9.71 -24.22 -4.09
N SER A 79 8.48 -24.28 -4.61
CA SER A 79 7.76 -25.53 -4.90
C SER A 79 8.12 -26.17 -6.24
N GLY A 80 9.05 -25.57 -7.00
CA GLY A 80 9.43 -26.02 -8.34
C GLY A 80 8.40 -25.67 -9.42
N ILE A 81 7.54 -24.69 -9.18
CA ILE A 81 6.50 -24.22 -10.10
C ILE A 81 6.92 -22.86 -10.64
N GLY A 82 7.33 -22.79 -11.89
CA GLY A 82 7.78 -21.54 -12.50
C GLY A 82 8.75 -21.74 -13.65
N PRO A 83 9.45 -20.66 -14.08
CA PRO A 83 10.38 -20.70 -15.19
C PRO A 83 11.59 -21.58 -14.89
N LYS A 84 11.90 -22.56 -15.76
CA LYS A 84 13.05 -23.47 -15.57
C LYS A 84 14.37 -22.73 -15.30
N ALA A 85 14.64 -21.69 -16.07
CA ALA A 85 15.85 -20.88 -15.93
C ALA A 85 15.98 -20.17 -14.57
N GLU A 86 14.88 -19.87 -13.89
CA GLU A 86 14.91 -19.28 -12.55
C GLU A 86 15.18 -20.34 -11.47
N LEU A 87 14.57 -21.51 -11.61
CA LEU A 87 14.72 -22.63 -10.68
C LEU A 87 16.13 -23.23 -10.74
N ASP A 88 16.70 -23.36 -11.94
CA ASP A 88 18.03 -23.91 -12.16
C ASP A 88 19.13 -23.07 -11.48
N LYS A 89 18.97 -21.73 -11.40
CA LYS A 89 19.95 -20.82 -10.73
C LYS A 89 20.20 -21.17 -9.27
N VAL A 90 19.19 -21.70 -8.58
CA VAL A 90 19.23 -22.03 -7.15
C VAL A 90 19.16 -23.55 -6.90
N GLY A 91 19.24 -24.36 -7.96
CA GLY A 91 19.25 -25.82 -7.89
C GLY A 91 17.93 -26.44 -7.45
N ILE A 92 16.79 -25.85 -7.80
CA ILE A 92 15.46 -26.42 -7.52
C ILE A 92 14.99 -27.24 -8.72
N GLN A 93 14.64 -28.51 -8.49
CA GLN A 93 14.04 -29.34 -9.53
C GLN A 93 12.68 -28.79 -9.94
N GLN A 94 12.51 -28.57 -11.24
CA GLN A 94 11.23 -28.15 -11.78
C GLN A 94 10.18 -29.27 -11.69
N VAL A 95 9.05 -28.93 -11.09
CA VAL A 95 7.83 -29.75 -11.03
C VAL A 95 6.90 -29.37 -12.19
N HIS A 96 6.74 -28.07 -12.46
CA HIS A 96 5.89 -27.58 -13.54
C HIS A 96 6.43 -26.27 -14.13
N GLU A 97 6.55 -26.23 -15.46
CA GLU A 97 6.88 -25.00 -16.19
C GLU A 97 5.66 -24.08 -16.23
N LEU A 98 5.80 -22.91 -15.60
CA LEU A 98 4.86 -21.78 -15.66
C LEU A 98 5.68 -20.49 -15.77
N PRO A 99 6.06 -20.06 -16.99
CA PRO A 99 7.03 -18.99 -17.19
C PRO A 99 6.55 -17.61 -16.70
N GLY A 100 5.24 -17.45 -16.49
CA GLY A 100 4.65 -16.24 -15.91
C GLY A 100 4.88 -16.04 -14.40
N VAL A 101 5.24 -17.09 -13.65
CA VAL A 101 5.42 -16.98 -12.19
C VAL A 101 6.57 -16.02 -11.86
N GLY A 102 6.26 -15.01 -11.06
CA GLY A 102 7.19 -13.94 -10.67
C GLY A 102 7.34 -12.84 -11.72
N ARG A 103 6.74 -12.94 -12.91
CA ARG A 103 6.83 -11.91 -13.96
C ARG A 103 5.71 -10.89 -13.83
N ASN A 104 5.81 -9.77 -14.56
CA ASN A 104 4.76 -8.74 -14.61
C ASN A 104 4.48 -8.09 -13.24
N LEU A 105 5.49 -7.98 -12.37
CA LEU A 105 5.35 -7.26 -11.11
C LEU A 105 5.05 -5.79 -11.41
N GLN A 106 3.93 -5.31 -10.87
CA GLN A 106 3.47 -3.93 -11.03
C GLN A 106 3.32 -3.28 -9.68
N ASN A 107 3.50 -1.96 -9.63
CA ASN A 107 3.25 -1.17 -8.44
C ASN A 107 2.94 0.26 -8.86
N HIS A 108 2.05 0.93 -8.14
CA HIS A 108 1.93 2.37 -8.28
C HIS A 108 3.25 3.03 -7.89
N VAL A 109 3.63 4.05 -8.64
CA VAL A 109 4.85 4.83 -8.39
C VAL A 109 4.44 6.29 -8.28
N ALA A 110 5.02 6.97 -7.32
CA ALA A 110 4.74 8.34 -6.96
C ALA A 110 6.01 9.18 -6.92
N PHE A 111 5.81 10.47 -6.70
CA PHE A 111 6.84 11.39 -6.26
C PHE A 111 6.28 12.18 -5.07
N TYR A 112 7.05 12.41 -4.01
CA TYR A 112 6.54 13.11 -2.82
C TYR A 112 6.94 14.58 -2.88
N ILE A 113 5.96 15.49 -2.98
CA ILE A 113 6.20 16.94 -2.95
C ILE A 113 5.68 17.48 -1.63
N THR A 114 6.57 17.92 -0.75
CA THR A 114 6.22 18.40 0.58
C THR A 114 6.31 19.92 0.64
N TYR A 115 5.19 20.56 0.95
CA TYR A 115 5.08 22.01 1.11
C TYR A 115 5.09 22.37 2.59
N ASN A 116 5.84 23.42 2.93
CA ASN A 116 5.73 24.09 4.22
C ASN A 116 4.45 24.92 4.25
N MET A 117 3.73 24.86 5.34
CA MET A 117 2.53 25.66 5.57
C MET A 117 2.85 26.74 6.61
N ASN A 118 3.20 27.92 6.11
CA ASN A 118 3.71 29.01 6.94
C ASN A 118 2.62 29.73 7.76
N ARG A 119 1.33 29.55 7.40
CA ARG A 119 0.20 30.21 8.08
C ARG A 119 -0.81 29.18 8.56
N HIS A 120 -0.65 28.74 9.79
CA HIS A 120 -1.54 27.75 10.40
C HIS A 120 -1.84 28.06 11.86
N ARG A 121 -2.97 27.56 12.36
CA ARG A 121 -3.25 27.57 13.79
C ARG A 121 -2.47 26.45 14.46
N ALA A 122 -1.84 26.73 15.60
CA ALA A 122 -1.22 25.72 16.45
C ALA A 122 -2.31 24.85 17.12
N ILE A 123 -2.79 23.81 16.41
CA ILE A 123 -3.76 22.85 16.94
C ILE A 123 -3.03 21.51 17.16
N SER A 124 -2.79 21.13 18.41
CA SER A 124 -2.23 19.80 18.67
C SER A 124 -3.29 18.74 18.37
N ASP A 125 -3.09 17.98 17.29
CA ASP A 125 -4.03 16.93 16.87
C ASP A 125 -3.91 15.67 17.76
N LEU A 126 -2.85 15.61 18.59
CA LEU A 126 -2.55 14.51 19.52
C LEU A 126 -2.27 15.03 20.93
N ASP A 127 -3.34 15.36 21.63
CA ASP A 127 -3.34 15.68 23.05
C ASP A 127 -4.31 14.77 23.81
N TRP A 128 -4.33 14.90 25.14
CA TRP A 128 -5.22 14.13 25.99
C TRP A 128 -6.70 14.38 25.71
N ALA A 129 -7.07 15.57 25.23
CA ALA A 129 -8.46 15.85 24.89
C ALA A 129 -8.90 15.02 23.68
N ASN A 130 -8.09 14.99 22.62
CA ASN A 130 -8.32 14.17 21.43
C ASN A 130 -8.23 12.66 21.74
N ALA A 131 -7.29 12.24 22.59
CA ALA A 131 -7.18 10.86 23.03
C ALA A 131 -8.41 10.42 23.84
N LEU A 132 -8.89 11.28 24.74
CA LEU A 132 -10.07 11.00 25.55
C LEU A 132 -11.35 10.95 24.69
N ASP A 133 -11.51 11.88 23.74
CA ASP A 133 -12.64 11.86 22.81
C ASP A 133 -12.62 10.61 21.92
N TYR A 134 -11.44 10.14 21.51
CA TYR A 134 -11.28 8.86 20.83
C TYR A 134 -11.69 7.67 21.71
N LEU A 135 -11.20 7.61 22.95
CA LEU A 135 -11.45 6.49 23.85
C LEU A 135 -12.92 6.39 24.27
N ILE A 136 -13.55 7.52 24.60
CA ILE A 136 -14.93 7.59 25.09
C ILE A 136 -15.92 7.56 23.92
N ASN A 137 -15.73 8.45 22.93
CA ASN A 137 -16.74 8.71 21.90
C ASN A 137 -16.41 8.13 20.53
N ARG A 138 -15.18 7.60 20.33
CA ARG A 138 -14.67 7.18 19.01
C ARG A 138 -14.75 8.29 17.98
N LYS A 139 -14.40 9.51 18.41
CA LYS A 139 -14.36 10.73 17.60
C LYS A 139 -12.97 11.37 17.64
N GLY A 140 -12.82 12.48 16.92
CA GLY A 140 -11.59 13.27 16.89
C GLY A 140 -10.56 12.79 15.86
N PRO A 141 -9.42 13.50 15.75
CA PRO A 141 -8.40 13.29 14.72
C PRO A 141 -7.82 11.87 14.69
N MET A 142 -7.75 11.19 15.83
CA MET A 142 -7.24 9.81 15.94
C MET A 142 -8.11 8.75 15.23
N THR A 143 -9.31 9.11 14.78
CA THR A 143 -10.17 8.25 13.96
C THR A 143 -9.86 8.34 12.45
N SER A 144 -8.99 9.27 12.06
CA SER A 144 -8.70 9.61 10.67
C SER A 144 -7.29 9.20 10.26
N THR A 145 -7.09 9.03 8.95
CA THR A 145 -5.77 8.92 8.30
C THR A 145 -5.26 10.29 7.85
N GLY A 146 -5.60 11.36 8.58
CA GLY A 146 -5.24 12.72 8.23
C GLY A 146 -5.73 13.13 6.84
N MET A 147 -4.87 13.84 6.09
CA MET A 147 -5.19 14.32 4.75
C MET A 147 -5.37 13.21 3.70
N SER A 148 -4.96 11.98 3.96
CA SER A 148 -5.12 10.85 3.04
C SER A 148 -6.58 10.45 2.79
N GLN A 149 -7.53 11.07 3.50
CA GLN A 149 -8.96 10.98 3.22
C GLN A 149 -9.37 11.77 1.96
N VAL A 150 -8.55 12.72 1.53
CA VAL A 150 -8.75 13.49 0.31
C VAL A 150 -7.84 12.92 -0.77
N THR A 151 -8.40 12.69 -1.95
CA THR A 151 -7.64 12.27 -3.13
C THR A 151 -8.29 12.82 -4.39
N ALA A 152 -7.51 13.04 -5.43
CA ALA A 152 -8.02 13.36 -6.76
C ALA A 152 -7.59 12.26 -7.74
N ARG A 153 -8.43 11.98 -8.74
CA ARG A 153 -8.08 11.16 -9.90
C ARG A 153 -8.29 11.99 -11.14
N ILE A 154 -7.28 12.04 -12.00
CA ILE A 154 -7.21 12.97 -13.13
C ILE A 154 -6.64 12.20 -14.32
N ASN A 155 -7.03 12.59 -15.52
CA ASN A 155 -6.40 12.12 -16.74
C ASN A 155 -5.21 13.03 -17.04
N SER A 156 -4.02 12.44 -17.14
CA SER A 156 -2.85 13.12 -17.68
C SER A 156 -2.98 13.28 -19.21
N PRO A 157 -2.12 14.08 -19.86
CA PRO A 157 -2.04 14.12 -21.32
C PRO A 157 -1.69 12.78 -21.99
N TYR A 158 -1.22 11.80 -21.20
CA TYR A 158 -0.85 10.46 -21.66
C TYR A 158 -1.92 9.41 -21.36
N ALA A 159 -3.03 9.81 -20.74
CA ALA A 159 -4.14 8.93 -20.44
C ALA A 159 -4.77 8.34 -21.71
N GLU A 160 -5.46 7.21 -21.56
CA GLU A 160 -6.26 6.61 -22.62
C GLU A 160 -7.28 7.62 -23.20
N PRO A 161 -7.38 7.79 -24.53
CA PRO A 161 -8.22 8.81 -25.16
C PRO A 161 -9.70 8.75 -24.77
N SER A 162 -10.20 7.59 -24.34
CA SER A 162 -11.57 7.42 -23.87
C SER A 162 -11.91 8.30 -22.66
N GLY A 163 -10.90 8.70 -21.89
CA GLY A 163 -11.05 9.52 -20.68
C GLY A 163 -11.77 8.84 -19.51
N THR A 164 -12.15 7.57 -19.66
CA THR A 164 -12.91 6.80 -18.65
C THR A 164 -12.04 6.17 -17.56
N ASN A 165 -10.73 6.12 -17.79
CA ASN A 165 -9.78 5.44 -16.92
C ASN A 165 -8.65 6.41 -16.52
N PRO A 166 -8.73 7.04 -15.33
CA PRO A 166 -7.70 7.96 -14.89
C PRO A 166 -6.40 7.24 -14.63
N ASP A 167 -5.32 7.79 -15.16
CA ASP A 167 -3.94 7.29 -15.09
C ASP A 167 -3.11 8.00 -14.01
N LEU A 168 -3.65 9.07 -13.41
CA LEU A 168 -3.02 9.84 -12.36
C LEU A 168 -3.91 9.92 -11.11
N GLN A 169 -3.33 9.63 -9.94
CA GLN A 169 -3.91 9.94 -8.65
C GLN A 169 -3.07 11.02 -7.95
N ILE A 170 -3.72 12.02 -7.37
CA ILE A 170 -3.07 12.91 -6.40
C ILE A 170 -3.41 12.42 -5.01
N PHE A 171 -2.39 11.99 -4.30
CA PHE A 171 -2.48 11.55 -2.91
C PHE A 171 -2.06 12.70 -1.99
N PHE A 172 -2.83 12.94 -0.94
CA PHE A 172 -2.55 13.99 0.04
C PHE A 172 -2.13 13.33 1.35
N SER A 173 -1.07 13.84 1.95
CA SER A 173 -0.58 13.43 3.27
C SER A 173 -0.24 14.65 4.11
N GLY A 174 -0.07 14.43 5.41
CA GLY A 174 -0.03 15.48 6.43
C GLY A 174 -1.26 15.40 7.33
N TYR A 175 -1.17 16.07 8.48
CA TYR A 175 -2.18 15.97 9.55
C TYR A 175 -2.45 14.52 9.99
N LEU A 176 -1.48 13.63 9.76
CA LEU A 176 -1.49 12.32 10.37
C LEU A 176 -1.28 12.52 11.87
N ALA A 177 -1.99 11.72 12.66
CA ALA A 177 -1.68 11.52 14.06
C ALA A 177 -0.24 10.98 14.19
N ASN A 178 0.75 11.87 14.28
CA ASN A 178 2.15 11.49 14.51
C ASN A 178 2.44 11.47 16.02
N CYS A 179 2.56 10.28 16.58
CA CYS A 179 2.91 10.11 17.99
C CYS A 179 4.37 10.57 18.20
N ALA A 180 4.65 11.28 19.29
CA ALA A 180 6.02 11.56 19.67
C ALA A 180 6.80 10.24 19.83
N HIS A 181 8.04 10.19 19.34
CA HIS A 181 8.91 9.02 19.45
C HIS A 181 9.13 8.55 20.89
N SER A 182 9.09 9.50 21.84
CA SER A 182 9.22 9.24 23.28
C SER A 182 7.96 8.65 23.93
N GLY A 183 6.83 8.61 23.21
CA GLY A 183 5.51 8.26 23.77
C GLY A 183 4.94 9.31 24.72
N VAL A 184 5.64 10.44 24.92
CA VAL A 184 5.21 11.53 25.79
C VAL A 184 4.17 12.37 25.05
N THR A 185 3.03 12.58 25.69
CA THR A 185 1.97 13.46 25.16
C THR A 185 2.48 14.90 25.05
N ARG A 186 2.27 15.54 23.88
CA ARG A 186 2.78 16.88 23.53
C ARG A 186 4.30 17.00 23.37
N ALA A 187 5.06 15.91 23.38
CA ALA A 187 6.42 16.01 22.85
C ALA A 187 6.33 16.31 21.35
N ASP A 188 7.28 17.10 20.87
CA ASP A 188 7.36 17.42 19.46
C ASP A 188 7.45 16.14 18.64
N ALA A 189 6.70 16.10 17.54
CA ALA A 189 6.71 14.97 16.63
C ALA A 189 8.14 14.70 16.11
N ASP A 190 8.92 15.76 15.97
CA ASP A 190 10.37 15.74 15.78
C ASP A 190 11.02 16.53 16.93
N PRO A 191 11.61 15.85 17.94
CA PRO A 191 12.28 16.53 19.05
C PRO A 191 13.57 17.25 18.62
N GLU A 192 14.14 16.94 17.45
CA GLU A 192 15.31 17.63 16.90
C GLU A 192 14.90 18.94 16.18
N HIS A 193 13.65 19.03 15.70
CA HIS A 193 13.10 20.19 15.01
C HIS A 193 11.73 20.62 15.57
N PRO A 194 11.66 21.04 16.84
CA PRO A 194 10.40 21.37 17.52
C PRO A 194 9.65 22.56 16.88
N ASN A 195 10.36 23.40 16.13
CA ASN A 195 9.82 24.55 15.43
C ASN A 195 9.62 24.31 13.92
N ALA A 196 9.74 23.07 13.44
CA ALA A 196 9.52 22.77 12.03
C ALA A 196 8.12 23.25 11.60
N PRO A 197 8.00 23.93 10.44
CA PRO A 197 6.70 24.33 9.95
C PRO A 197 5.84 23.08 9.71
N ARG A 198 4.53 23.20 9.92
CA ARG A 198 3.62 22.14 9.50
C ARG A 198 3.77 21.90 8.01
N THR A 199 3.72 20.65 7.60
CA THR A 199 3.87 20.27 6.20
C THR A 199 2.61 19.63 5.63
N LEU A 200 2.46 19.78 4.32
CA LEU A 200 1.46 19.10 3.50
C LEU A 200 2.19 18.44 2.34
N THR A 201 2.04 17.13 2.20
CA THR A 201 2.62 16.40 1.07
C THR A 201 1.53 16.13 0.04
N MET A 202 1.80 16.48 -1.20
CA MET A 202 0.95 16.17 -2.36
C MET A 202 1.78 15.34 -3.32
N SER A 203 1.31 14.14 -3.61
CA SER A 203 2.05 13.18 -4.43
C SER A 203 1.28 12.86 -5.69
N PRO A 204 1.81 13.16 -6.89
CA PRO A 204 1.29 12.54 -8.09
C PRO A 204 1.71 11.06 -8.09
N VAL A 205 0.78 10.20 -8.44
CA VAL A 205 0.93 8.75 -8.46
C VAL A 205 0.46 8.24 -9.82
N THR A 206 1.33 7.54 -10.53
CA THR A 206 1.00 6.86 -11.80
C THR A 206 0.19 5.60 -11.49
N LEU A 207 -1.05 5.56 -11.98
CA LEU A 207 -2.00 4.45 -11.76
C LEU A 207 -1.81 3.28 -12.73
N HIS A 208 -1.36 3.55 -13.96
CA HIS A 208 -1.14 2.53 -14.99
C HIS A 208 0.32 2.49 -15.44
N PRO A 209 1.25 2.13 -14.53
CA PRO A 209 2.67 2.09 -14.86
C PRO A 209 2.93 1.09 -16.00
N LYS A 210 3.64 1.53 -17.04
CA LYS A 210 4.09 0.67 -18.13
C LYS A 210 5.30 -0.15 -17.71
N SER A 211 6.16 0.39 -16.86
CA SER A 211 7.31 -0.32 -16.33
C SER A 211 6.89 -1.57 -15.55
N LYS A 212 7.52 -2.71 -15.85
CA LYS A 212 7.25 -4.00 -15.20
C LYS A 212 8.51 -4.56 -14.55
N GLY A 213 8.36 -5.01 -13.32
CA GLY A 213 9.37 -5.72 -12.55
C GLY A 213 9.22 -7.23 -12.58
N HIS A 214 9.99 -7.90 -11.74
CA HIS A 214 9.84 -9.33 -11.46
C HIS A 214 10.28 -9.71 -10.04
N ILE A 215 9.82 -10.88 -9.61
CA ILE A 215 10.21 -11.59 -8.41
C ILE A 215 10.96 -12.86 -8.81
N GLY A 216 12.09 -13.13 -8.15
CA GLY A 216 12.90 -14.32 -8.35
C GLY A 216 13.42 -14.89 -7.03
N LEU A 217 14.18 -15.98 -7.10
CA LEU A 217 14.78 -16.61 -5.92
C LEU A 217 16.23 -16.18 -5.74
N ARG A 218 16.57 -15.83 -4.51
CA ARG A 218 17.97 -15.64 -4.10
C ARG A 218 18.65 -16.98 -3.82
N SER A 219 17.92 -17.88 -3.16
CA SER A 219 18.35 -19.22 -2.83
C SER A 219 17.13 -20.13 -2.63
N LYS A 220 17.37 -21.38 -2.24
CA LYS A 220 16.33 -22.34 -1.83
C LYS A 220 15.87 -22.17 -0.38
N ASN A 221 16.42 -21.22 0.37
CA ASN A 221 16.05 -20.96 1.76
C ASN A 221 14.74 -20.16 1.79
N PRO A 222 13.64 -20.70 2.35
CA PRO A 222 12.35 -20.01 2.38
C PRO A 222 12.33 -18.76 3.26
N PHE A 223 13.34 -18.57 4.12
CA PHE A 223 13.47 -17.39 4.99
C PHE A 223 14.29 -16.26 4.37
N GLU A 224 14.98 -16.52 3.25
CA GLU A 224 15.64 -15.45 2.53
C GLU A 224 14.63 -14.66 1.72
N ALA A 225 14.75 -13.33 1.79
CA ALA A 225 13.93 -12.45 0.98
C ALA A 225 14.14 -12.76 -0.50
N PRO A 226 13.05 -12.83 -1.29
CA PRO A 226 13.17 -13.06 -2.72
C PRO A 226 13.90 -11.89 -3.39
N ILE A 227 14.43 -12.14 -4.58
CA ILE A 227 14.94 -11.05 -5.42
C ILE A 227 13.71 -10.27 -5.92
N MET A 228 13.66 -8.98 -5.63
CA MET A 228 12.66 -8.08 -6.18
C MET A 228 13.36 -7.06 -7.08
N VAL A 229 13.09 -7.13 -8.38
CA VAL A 229 13.51 -6.12 -9.34
C VAL A 229 12.29 -5.30 -9.71
N ALA A 230 12.22 -4.08 -9.18
CA ALA A 230 11.09 -3.19 -9.35
C ALA A 230 10.96 -2.61 -10.77
N ASN A 231 12.10 -2.24 -11.39
CA ASN A 231 12.16 -1.52 -12.67
C ASN A 231 11.29 -0.26 -12.71
N TYR A 232 11.11 0.45 -11.59
CA TYR A 232 10.31 1.68 -11.63
C TYR A 232 10.91 2.68 -12.60
N LEU A 233 10.04 3.34 -13.38
CA LEU A 233 10.39 4.46 -14.25
C LEU A 233 11.38 4.13 -15.39
N THR A 234 11.49 2.85 -15.78
CA THR A 234 12.24 2.44 -16.97
C THR A 234 11.53 2.88 -18.24
N GLU A 235 10.20 2.93 -18.23
CA GLU A 235 9.41 3.46 -19.34
C GLU A 235 9.30 4.99 -19.25
N PRO A 236 9.60 5.73 -20.34
CA PRO A 236 9.55 7.19 -20.33
C PRO A 236 8.19 7.78 -19.96
N GLU A 237 7.10 7.11 -20.32
CA GLU A 237 5.74 7.59 -20.07
C GLU A 237 5.40 7.65 -18.59
N ASP A 238 5.87 6.70 -17.78
CA ASP A 238 5.64 6.71 -16.33
C ASP A 238 6.21 7.98 -15.69
N VAL A 239 7.37 8.42 -16.18
CA VAL A 239 8.04 9.64 -15.75
C VAL A 239 7.27 10.88 -16.20
N MET A 240 6.84 10.90 -17.45
CA MET A 240 6.09 12.03 -18.00
C MET A 240 4.75 12.22 -17.29
N THR A 241 4.05 11.13 -16.94
CA THR A 241 2.81 11.17 -16.16
C THR A 241 3.03 11.77 -14.76
N LEU A 242 4.12 11.39 -14.07
CA LEU A 242 4.47 12.01 -12.79
C LEU A 242 4.74 13.51 -12.93
N VAL A 243 5.52 13.91 -13.93
CA VAL A 243 5.82 15.33 -14.19
C VAL A 243 4.54 16.12 -14.50
N ALA A 244 3.64 15.57 -15.31
CA ALA A 244 2.33 16.18 -15.56
C ALA A 244 1.54 16.38 -14.25
N GLY A 245 1.60 15.40 -13.34
CA GLY A 245 1.00 15.50 -12.02
C GLY A 245 1.67 16.55 -11.11
N ILE A 246 2.99 16.70 -11.16
CA ILE A 246 3.72 17.77 -10.48
C ILE A 246 3.19 19.14 -10.93
N ARG A 247 3.02 19.35 -12.24
CA ARG A 247 2.47 20.61 -12.77
C ARG A 247 1.03 20.87 -12.31
N VAL A 248 0.21 19.82 -12.16
CA VAL A 248 -1.14 19.95 -11.57
C VAL A 248 -1.07 20.41 -10.12
N ILE A 249 -0.19 19.80 -9.32
CA ILE A 249 -0.01 20.13 -7.90
C ILE A 249 0.48 21.58 -7.74
N GLN A 250 1.46 22.01 -8.54
CA GLN A 250 1.96 23.38 -8.50
C GLN A 250 0.85 24.41 -8.80
N ARG A 251 -0.01 24.14 -9.81
CA ARG A 251 -1.19 25.00 -10.07
C ARG A 251 -2.17 25.02 -8.91
N LEU A 252 -2.40 23.88 -8.26
CA LEU A 252 -3.28 23.77 -7.10
C LEU A 252 -2.75 24.62 -5.94
N VAL A 253 -1.47 24.48 -5.60
CA VAL A 253 -0.83 25.22 -4.50
C VAL A 253 -0.78 26.73 -4.77
N ASN A 254 -0.58 27.14 -6.02
CA ASN A 254 -0.60 28.55 -6.44
C ASN A 254 -2.01 29.18 -6.42
N SER A 255 -3.05 28.43 -6.06
CA SER A 255 -4.38 29.01 -5.83
C SER A 255 -4.37 30.03 -4.68
N SER A 256 -5.28 31.01 -4.75
CA SER A 256 -5.37 32.10 -3.77
C SER A 256 -5.55 31.60 -2.33
N ILE A 257 -6.25 30.49 -2.12
CA ILE A 257 -6.46 29.94 -0.78
C ILE A 257 -5.19 29.25 -0.25
N LEU A 258 -4.59 28.35 -1.03
CA LEU A 258 -3.44 27.59 -0.54
C LEU A 258 -2.20 28.47 -0.39
N SER A 259 -1.95 29.36 -1.36
CA SER A 259 -0.83 30.31 -1.27
C SER A 259 -1.11 31.44 -0.28
N ASN A 260 -2.17 32.25 -0.44
CA ASN A 260 -2.31 33.46 0.37
C ASN A 260 -2.84 33.19 1.78
N LYS A 261 -3.78 32.27 1.97
CA LYS A 261 -4.36 32.03 3.29
C LYS A 261 -3.47 31.13 4.15
N TYR A 262 -2.98 30.03 3.58
CA TYR A 262 -2.21 29.02 4.32
C TYR A 262 -0.70 29.14 4.14
N GLY A 263 -0.23 29.95 3.19
CA GLY A 263 1.19 30.18 2.98
C GLY A 263 1.92 28.91 2.58
N LEU A 264 1.32 28.09 1.70
CA LEU A 264 2.00 26.90 1.20
C LEU A 264 3.18 27.32 0.32
N GLU A 265 4.36 26.84 0.67
CA GLU A 265 5.63 27.13 0.00
C GLU A 265 6.38 25.83 -0.24
N LEU A 266 6.89 25.63 -1.46
CA LEU A 266 7.75 24.50 -1.79
C LEU A 266 9.19 24.87 -1.44
N PRO A 267 9.85 24.19 -0.50
CA PRO A 267 11.27 24.36 -0.28
C PRO A 267 12.04 24.05 -1.57
N VAL A 268 13.07 24.84 -1.87
CA VAL A 268 13.95 24.57 -3.01
C VAL A 268 14.85 23.39 -2.65
N GLU A 269 14.52 22.22 -3.20
CA GLU A 269 15.34 21.02 -3.12
C GLU A 269 16.17 20.82 -4.40
N GLU A 270 17.38 20.29 -4.25
CA GLU A 270 18.32 20.12 -5.38
C GLU A 270 18.13 18.76 -6.09
N TYR A 271 17.63 17.75 -5.35
CA TYR A 271 17.51 16.35 -5.75
C TYR A 271 18.80 15.81 -6.40
N GLY A 272 19.88 15.75 -5.63
CA GLY A 272 21.21 15.47 -6.16
C GLY A 272 21.68 16.57 -7.12
N ASP A 273 22.25 16.21 -8.26
CA ASP A 273 22.75 17.17 -9.26
C ASP A 273 21.67 17.69 -10.23
N CYS A 274 20.41 17.31 -10.05
CA CYS A 274 19.33 17.64 -11.00
C CYS A 274 19.19 19.15 -11.19
N LYS A 275 19.19 19.93 -10.10
CA LYS A 275 19.08 21.40 -10.16
C LYS A 275 20.25 22.04 -10.90
N HIS A 276 21.49 21.63 -10.61
CA HIS A 276 22.68 22.15 -11.27
C HIS A 276 22.65 21.84 -12.77
N LYS A 277 22.25 20.62 -13.15
CA LYS A 277 22.32 20.16 -14.53
C LYS A 277 21.24 20.74 -15.44
N TYR A 278 20.03 20.96 -14.90
CA TYR A 278 18.85 21.28 -15.72
C TYR A 278 18.16 22.59 -15.36
N GLY A 279 18.63 23.29 -14.32
CA GLY A 279 17.96 24.47 -13.78
C GLY A 279 16.71 24.09 -12.96
N TYR A 280 16.47 24.78 -11.84
CA TYR A 280 15.33 24.48 -10.98
C TYR A 280 13.99 24.65 -11.71
N ASP A 281 13.04 23.75 -11.43
CA ASP A 281 11.67 23.77 -11.93
C ASP A 281 11.48 23.63 -13.46
N SER A 282 12.52 23.25 -14.21
CA SER A 282 12.38 22.81 -15.60
C SER A 282 11.75 21.40 -15.69
N ASP A 283 11.20 21.02 -16.85
CA ASP A 283 10.68 19.66 -17.03
C ASP A 283 11.80 18.62 -16.93
N GLU A 284 13.00 18.94 -17.42
CA GLU A 284 14.19 18.10 -17.33
C GLU A 284 14.64 17.93 -15.88
N PHE A 285 14.55 18.98 -15.06
CA PHE A 285 14.78 18.88 -13.61
C PHE A 285 13.82 17.90 -12.97
N TRP A 286 12.51 18.01 -13.23
CA TRP A 286 11.54 17.09 -12.63
C TRP A 286 11.68 15.66 -13.15
N LYS A 287 11.97 15.45 -14.44
CA LYS A 287 12.28 14.11 -15.00
C LYS A 287 13.49 13.46 -14.30
N CYS A 288 14.46 14.27 -13.88
CA CYS A 288 15.61 13.83 -13.10
C CYS A 288 15.22 13.55 -11.64
N ALA A 289 14.51 14.49 -11.00
CA ALA A 289 14.10 14.41 -9.61
C ALA A 289 13.20 13.19 -9.32
N VAL A 290 12.21 12.90 -10.17
CA VAL A 290 11.34 11.73 -9.97
C VAL A 290 12.07 10.40 -10.04
N ARG A 291 13.18 10.32 -10.80
CA ARG A 291 14.04 9.14 -10.82
C ARG A 291 14.95 9.08 -9.61
N TYR A 292 15.58 10.20 -9.26
CA TYR A 292 16.47 10.32 -8.12
C TYR A 292 15.76 9.98 -6.80
N TYR A 293 14.54 10.50 -6.63
CA TYR A 293 13.73 10.31 -5.43
C TYR A 293 12.39 9.64 -5.78
N THR A 294 12.48 8.45 -6.37
CA THR A 294 11.31 7.63 -6.72
C THR A 294 10.53 7.26 -5.46
N GLY A 295 9.22 7.53 -5.45
CA GLY A 295 8.32 7.17 -4.36
C GLY A 295 7.52 5.89 -4.66
N PRO A 296 7.97 4.68 -4.32
CA PRO A 296 7.17 3.49 -4.51
C PRO A 296 5.97 3.45 -3.56
N GLU A 297 4.81 3.05 -4.06
CA GLU A 297 3.63 2.81 -3.23
C GLU A 297 3.60 1.37 -2.68
N ASN A 298 2.68 1.08 -1.76
CA ASN A 298 2.50 -0.26 -1.20
C ASN A 298 1.43 -1.07 -1.96
N HIS A 299 1.49 -1.05 -3.29
CA HIS A 299 0.45 -1.59 -4.18
C HIS A 299 0.98 -2.67 -5.15
N GLN A 300 1.95 -3.47 -4.71
CA GLN A 300 2.53 -4.54 -5.54
C GLN A 300 1.45 -5.54 -5.98
N ALA A 301 1.43 -5.87 -7.26
CA ALA A 301 0.45 -6.77 -7.87
C ALA A 301 1.02 -7.53 -9.08
N SER A 302 0.20 -8.45 -9.58
CA SER A 302 0.31 -9.03 -10.93
C SER A 302 1.47 -9.99 -11.22
N SER A 303 2.20 -10.41 -10.17
CA SER A 303 3.33 -11.34 -10.26
C SER A 303 2.97 -12.80 -10.55
N CYS A 304 1.68 -13.13 -10.60
CA CYS A 304 1.12 -14.44 -10.97
C CYS A 304 -0.16 -14.21 -11.81
N ARG A 305 -0.04 -13.42 -12.88
CA ARG A 305 -1.18 -12.80 -13.57
C ARG A 305 -2.24 -13.81 -14.03
N MET A 306 -3.50 -13.43 -13.88
CA MET A 306 -4.64 -14.10 -14.52
C MET A 306 -4.67 -13.82 -16.02
N GLY A 307 -5.01 -14.80 -16.83
CA GLY A 307 -5.14 -14.64 -18.28
C GLY A 307 -5.85 -15.83 -18.94
N PRO A 308 -6.15 -15.75 -20.25
CA PRO A 308 -6.68 -16.88 -20.99
C PRO A 308 -5.60 -17.97 -21.16
N SER A 309 -6.00 -19.21 -21.45
CA SER A 309 -5.06 -20.32 -21.67
C SER A 309 -4.16 -20.14 -22.90
N THR A 310 -4.49 -19.19 -23.78
CA THR A 310 -3.69 -18.80 -24.94
C THR A 310 -2.58 -17.80 -24.60
N ASP A 311 -2.62 -17.18 -23.42
CA ASP A 311 -1.54 -16.31 -22.93
C ASP A 311 -0.43 -17.17 -22.31
N PRO A 312 0.76 -17.24 -22.92
CA PRO A 312 1.85 -18.09 -22.42
C PRO A 312 2.41 -17.64 -21.06
N LEU A 313 2.10 -16.42 -20.60
CA LEU A 313 2.53 -15.90 -19.30
C LEU A 313 1.40 -15.89 -18.26
N ALA A 314 0.20 -16.40 -18.60
CA ALA A 314 -0.86 -16.54 -17.60
C ALA A 314 -0.48 -17.63 -16.59
N VAL A 315 -0.63 -17.32 -15.30
CA VAL A 315 -0.38 -18.26 -14.21
C VAL A 315 -1.67 -18.88 -13.71
N VAL A 316 -2.75 -18.09 -13.70
CA VAL A 316 -4.09 -18.56 -13.29
C VAL A 316 -5.16 -18.29 -14.33
N ASP A 317 -6.19 -19.13 -14.34
CA ASP A 317 -7.38 -18.96 -15.17
C ASP A 317 -8.37 -17.93 -14.62
N ASN A 318 -9.50 -17.73 -15.31
CA ASN A 318 -10.57 -16.81 -14.89
C ASN A 318 -11.33 -17.24 -13.61
N GLN A 319 -10.99 -18.41 -13.06
CA GLN A 319 -11.46 -18.89 -11.77
C GLN A 319 -10.34 -18.87 -10.71
N LEU A 320 -9.20 -18.23 -11.00
CA LEU A 320 -8.03 -18.15 -10.13
C LEU A 320 -7.30 -19.48 -9.91
N GLN A 321 -7.58 -20.51 -10.73
CA GLN A 321 -6.92 -21.82 -10.66
C GLN A 321 -5.56 -21.75 -11.35
N VAL A 322 -4.53 -22.28 -10.71
CA VAL A 322 -3.19 -22.36 -11.31
C VAL A 322 -3.20 -23.32 -12.48
N TYR A 323 -2.72 -22.87 -13.63
CA TYR A 323 -2.66 -23.71 -14.82
C TYR A 323 -1.82 -24.97 -14.58
N GLY A 324 -2.33 -26.11 -15.06
CA GLY A 324 -1.62 -27.39 -15.03
C GLY A 324 -1.51 -28.08 -13.66
N ILE A 325 -2.06 -27.51 -12.58
CA ILE A 325 -2.01 -28.08 -11.22
C ILE A 325 -3.42 -28.13 -10.62
N ASP A 326 -3.95 -29.33 -10.44
CA ASP A 326 -5.30 -29.54 -9.91
C ASP A 326 -5.36 -29.27 -8.39
N GLY A 327 -6.32 -28.43 -7.98
CA GLY A 327 -6.54 -28.06 -6.59
C GLY A 327 -5.62 -26.98 -6.04
N LEU A 328 -5.03 -26.13 -6.89
CA LEU A 328 -4.26 -24.96 -6.45
C LEU A 328 -4.89 -23.67 -7.02
N ARG A 329 -5.15 -22.69 -6.16
CA ARG A 329 -5.60 -21.33 -6.53
C ARG A 329 -4.71 -20.25 -5.95
N ILE A 330 -4.74 -19.09 -6.58
CA ILE A 330 -4.11 -17.87 -6.06
C ILE A 330 -5.18 -16.79 -5.86
N MET A 331 -5.42 -16.40 -4.62
CA MET A 331 -6.45 -15.42 -4.24
C MET A 331 -5.79 -14.26 -3.49
N ASP A 332 -5.01 -13.47 -4.21
CA ASP A 332 -4.41 -12.22 -3.72
C ASP A 332 -4.04 -11.29 -4.90
N ALA A 333 -3.32 -10.21 -4.61
CA ALA A 333 -2.90 -9.21 -5.60
C ALA A 333 -1.99 -9.75 -6.72
N SER A 334 -1.26 -10.84 -6.50
CA SER A 334 -0.41 -11.46 -7.55
C SER A 334 -1.24 -11.93 -8.75
N ALA A 335 -2.48 -12.33 -8.53
CA ALA A 335 -3.38 -12.83 -9.57
C ALA A 335 -3.98 -11.72 -10.44
N MET A 336 -3.84 -10.45 -10.07
CA MET A 336 -4.34 -9.34 -10.90
C MET A 336 -3.65 -9.37 -12.28
N PRO A 337 -4.38 -9.25 -13.40
CA PRO A 337 -3.74 -9.18 -14.71
C PRO A 337 -2.94 -7.88 -14.89
N ILE A 338 -3.54 -6.78 -14.43
CA ILE A 338 -3.01 -5.42 -14.46
C ILE A 338 -3.40 -4.73 -13.15
N LEU A 339 -2.61 -3.72 -12.78
CA LEU A 339 -2.91 -2.90 -11.61
C LEU A 339 -4.20 -2.07 -11.84
N VAL A 340 -4.98 -1.90 -10.79
CA VAL A 340 -6.24 -1.13 -10.83
C VAL A 340 -6.00 0.36 -10.59
N SER A 341 -6.92 1.21 -11.06
CA SER A 341 -6.85 2.68 -10.97
C SER A 341 -7.14 3.24 -9.56
N GLY A 342 -6.45 2.72 -8.56
CA GLY A 342 -6.52 3.16 -7.16
C GLY A 342 -5.95 2.13 -6.18
N ASN A 343 -6.04 2.44 -4.88
CA ASN A 343 -5.53 1.56 -3.82
C ASN A 343 -6.12 0.14 -3.92
N THR A 344 -5.27 -0.88 -3.79
CA THR A 344 -5.58 -2.25 -4.21
C THR A 344 -6.45 -3.05 -3.23
N HIS A 345 -6.59 -2.61 -1.98
CA HIS A 345 -7.24 -3.38 -0.91
C HIS A 345 -8.68 -3.80 -1.25
N ALA A 346 -9.52 -2.88 -1.72
CA ALA A 346 -10.90 -3.17 -2.08
C ALA A 346 -10.99 -4.23 -3.20
N THR A 347 -10.13 -4.13 -4.21
CA THR A 347 -10.04 -5.10 -5.31
C THR A 347 -9.62 -6.48 -4.81
N ILE A 348 -8.63 -6.56 -3.91
CA ILE A 348 -8.18 -7.83 -3.32
C ILE A 348 -9.33 -8.50 -2.55
N VAL A 349 -10.08 -7.73 -1.74
CA VAL A 349 -11.24 -8.26 -1.01
C VAL A 349 -12.32 -8.75 -1.98
N MET A 350 -12.62 -7.98 -3.03
CA MET A 350 -13.60 -8.38 -4.05
C MET A 350 -13.19 -9.68 -4.76
N MET A 351 -11.91 -9.80 -5.16
CA MET A 351 -11.37 -11.02 -5.76
C MET A 351 -11.49 -12.21 -4.81
N ALA A 352 -11.22 -12.02 -3.52
CA ALA A 352 -11.36 -13.06 -2.51
C ALA A 352 -12.83 -13.51 -2.37
N GLU A 353 -13.77 -12.57 -2.28
CA GLU A 353 -15.21 -12.88 -2.22
C GLU A 353 -15.67 -13.65 -3.48
N ARG A 354 -15.23 -13.21 -4.66
CA ARG A 354 -15.54 -13.91 -5.91
C ARG A 354 -14.93 -15.31 -5.97
N GLY A 355 -13.69 -15.48 -5.51
CA GLY A 355 -13.03 -16.78 -5.46
C GLY A 355 -13.71 -17.76 -4.49
N VAL A 356 -14.31 -17.28 -3.40
CA VAL A 356 -15.11 -18.11 -2.49
C VAL A 356 -16.30 -18.74 -3.22
N ASP A 357 -16.96 -18.02 -4.14
CA ASP A 357 -18.04 -18.58 -4.94
C ASP A 357 -17.55 -19.69 -5.87
N PHE A 358 -16.37 -19.52 -6.50
CA PHE A 358 -15.78 -20.57 -7.33
C PHE A 358 -15.44 -21.83 -6.53
N ILE A 359 -14.93 -21.66 -5.30
CA ILE A 359 -14.65 -22.77 -4.38
C ILE A 359 -15.95 -23.50 -4.01
N LYS A 360 -17.01 -22.77 -3.65
CA LYS A 360 -18.32 -23.36 -3.33
C LYS A 360 -18.88 -24.12 -4.52
N GLN A 361 -18.86 -23.52 -5.71
CA GLN A 361 -19.36 -24.15 -6.94
C GLN A 361 -18.62 -25.46 -7.26
N ARG A 362 -17.30 -25.50 -7.02
CA ARG A 362 -16.50 -26.70 -7.27
C ARG A 362 -16.73 -27.81 -6.24
N TRP A 363 -16.85 -27.45 -4.95
CA TRP A 363 -16.71 -28.43 -3.86
C TRP A 363 -17.98 -28.69 -3.06
N LEU A 364 -18.99 -27.85 -3.16
CA LEU A 364 -20.30 -28.10 -2.58
C LEU A 364 -21.17 -28.70 -3.67
N LYS A 365 -21.86 -29.80 -3.35
CA LYS A 365 -22.91 -30.31 -4.22
C LYS A 365 -23.96 -29.22 -4.32
N THR A 366 -24.16 -28.67 -5.51
CA THR A 366 -25.41 -27.98 -5.81
C THR A 366 -26.49 -29.04 -5.66
N ASN A 367 -27.29 -28.96 -4.58
CA ASN A 367 -28.61 -29.57 -4.64
C ASN A 367 -29.26 -28.90 -5.84
N THR A 368 -29.45 -29.67 -6.91
CA THR A 368 -30.10 -29.24 -8.14
C THR A 368 -31.53 -28.85 -7.76
N ILE A 369 -31.74 -27.61 -7.35
CA ILE A 369 -33.02 -26.96 -7.52
C ILE A 369 -33.09 -26.72 -9.03
N THR A 370 -33.81 -27.61 -9.68
CA THR A 370 -34.34 -27.47 -11.03
C THR A 370 -34.59 -26.01 -11.39
N ASN A 371 -33.94 -25.56 -12.47
CA ASN A 371 -34.31 -24.42 -13.29
C ASN A 371 -34.88 -23.19 -12.55
N ARG A 372 -34.00 -22.24 -12.25
CA ARG A 372 -34.22 -20.90 -12.79
C ARG A 372 -33.12 -20.61 -13.79
N GLY A 373 -33.39 -21.01 -15.03
CA GLY A 373 -32.77 -20.36 -16.18
C GLY A 373 -33.00 -18.87 -16.05
N GLY A 374 -31.91 -18.14 -15.98
CA GLY A 374 -31.89 -16.74 -15.65
C GLY A 374 -30.47 -16.38 -15.30
N PHE A 375 -29.71 -15.93 -16.30
CA PHE A 375 -28.79 -14.84 -16.05
C PHE A 375 -29.51 -13.89 -15.08
N TYR A 376 -28.87 -13.51 -13.98
CA TYR A 376 -29.24 -12.26 -13.35
C TYR A 376 -28.92 -11.17 -14.38
N SER A 377 -29.80 -10.98 -15.36
CA SER A 377 -30.21 -9.65 -15.75
C SER A 377 -30.71 -9.05 -14.44
N ALA A 378 -29.88 -8.19 -13.85
CA ALA A 378 -30.44 -7.15 -13.01
C ALA A 378 -31.66 -6.60 -13.76
N PRO A 379 -32.81 -6.40 -13.09
CA PRO A 379 -33.88 -5.68 -13.73
C PRO A 379 -33.25 -4.42 -14.29
N SER A 380 -33.39 -4.20 -15.59
CA SER A 380 -33.17 -2.91 -16.20
C SER A 380 -34.28 -1.96 -15.75
N SER A 381 -34.48 -1.82 -14.44
CA SER A 381 -34.80 -0.52 -13.92
C SER A 381 -33.50 0.26 -14.06
N GLN A 382 -33.40 1.05 -15.12
CA GLN A 382 -32.82 2.37 -14.95
C GLN A 382 -33.57 2.99 -13.78
N ILE A 383 -33.06 2.79 -12.56
CA ILE A 383 -33.25 3.77 -11.52
C ILE A 383 -32.33 4.88 -12.03
N PRO A 384 -32.85 5.99 -12.60
CA PRO A 384 -32.00 7.13 -12.79
C PRO A 384 -31.36 7.39 -11.43
N LEU A 385 -30.03 7.39 -11.39
CA LEU A 385 -29.30 8.10 -10.36
C LEU A 385 -29.73 9.57 -10.51
N SER A 386 -30.89 9.88 -9.92
CA SER A 386 -31.26 11.24 -9.60
C SER A 386 -30.24 11.65 -8.56
N VAL A 387 -29.15 12.25 -9.04
CA VAL A 387 -28.38 13.19 -8.25
C VAL A 387 -29.42 14.13 -7.67
N PRO A 388 -29.62 14.19 -6.34
CA PRO A 388 -30.55 15.14 -5.77
C PRO A 388 -30.12 16.51 -6.25
N THR A 389 -30.92 17.13 -7.10
CA THR A 389 -30.78 18.55 -7.38
C THR A 389 -30.88 19.24 -6.02
N PRO A 390 -29.92 20.09 -5.62
CA PRO A 390 -29.99 20.77 -4.33
C PRO A 390 -31.24 21.63 -4.28
N THR A 391 -32.32 21.12 -3.70
CA THR A 391 -33.53 21.89 -3.39
C THR A 391 -33.30 22.64 -2.10
N LYS A 392 -32.37 23.60 -2.17
CA LYS A 392 -32.29 24.78 -1.31
C LYS A 392 -31.21 25.68 -1.88
N SER A 393 -31.64 26.74 -2.53
CA SER A 393 -30.82 27.92 -2.80
C SER A 393 -30.17 28.34 -1.48
N TYR A 394 -28.85 28.21 -1.41
CA TYR A 394 -28.07 28.71 -0.29
C TYR A 394 -28.17 30.24 -0.32
N LYS A 395 -29.04 30.81 0.53
CA LYS A 395 -29.07 32.26 0.77
C LYS A 395 -27.86 32.62 1.63
N PRO A 396 -26.91 33.45 1.16
CA PRO A 396 -25.73 33.79 1.92
C PRO A 396 -26.07 34.92 2.91
N THR A 397 -26.67 34.60 4.04
CA THR A 397 -26.78 35.54 5.19
C THR A 397 -26.98 34.79 6.50
N GLN A 398 -25.92 34.19 7.04
CA GLN A 398 -25.79 34.05 8.48
C GLN A 398 -24.38 34.48 8.88
N LYS A 399 -24.28 35.71 9.39
CA LYS A 399 -23.12 36.18 10.13
C LYS A 399 -22.99 35.27 11.35
N PHE A 400 -21.95 34.44 11.38
CA PHE A 400 -21.55 33.76 12.60
C PHE A 400 -21.03 34.82 13.58
N ALA A 401 -21.83 35.11 14.61
CA ALA A 401 -21.40 35.93 15.72
C ALA A 401 -20.34 35.16 16.51
N TYR A 402 -19.10 35.64 16.47
CA TYR A 402 -18.07 35.22 17.41
C TYR A 402 -18.41 35.84 18.77
N THR A 403 -18.92 35.05 19.70
CA THR A 403 -18.89 35.43 21.11
C THR A 403 -17.45 35.25 21.61
N GLN A 404 -16.74 36.35 21.78
CA GLN A 404 -15.50 36.40 22.55
C GLN A 404 -15.82 36.07 24.01
N ALA A 405 -15.27 34.96 24.51
CA ALA A 405 -15.16 34.74 25.94
C ALA A 405 -13.81 35.32 26.39
N ASN A 406 -13.84 36.46 27.08
CA ASN A 406 -12.69 37.02 27.76
C ASN A 406 -12.36 36.16 28.97
N TYR A 407 -11.16 35.56 28.99
CA TYR A 407 -10.60 34.94 30.18
C TYR A 407 -9.46 35.82 30.69
N HIS A 408 -9.66 36.42 31.87
CA HIS A 408 -8.64 37.12 32.63
C HIS A 408 -7.99 36.16 33.62
N GLY A 409 -6.65 36.21 33.70
CA GLY A 409 -5.80 35.47 34.63
C GLY A 409 -4.57 34.96 33.88
N GLY A 410 -3.36 35.53 33.98
CA GLY A 410 -2.72 36.11 35.15
C GLY A 410 -1.83 35.04 35.78
N HIS A 411 -0.62 34.85 35.22
CA HIS A 411 0.65 34.65 35.94
C HIS A 411 1.78 34.28 34.95
N SER A 412 2.76 35.18 34.87
CA SER A 412 4.02 35.02 34.16
C SER A 412 5.03 34.28 35.05
N ILE A 413 5.64 33.22 34.53
CA ILE A 413 6.87 32.63 35.11
C ILE A 413 7.96 32.73 34.05
N ASN A 414 8.94 33.59 34.32
CA ASN A 414 10.17 33.71 33.54
C ASN A 414 11.14 32.60 33.94
N VAL A 415 11.65 31.84 32.98
CA VAL A 415 12.89 31.07 33.14
C VAL A 415 13.81 31.41 31.97
N GLN A 416 14.85 32.19 32.26
CA GLN A 416 16.01 32.37 31.40
C GLN A 416 16.84 31.08 31.39
N GLN A 417 17.24 30.61 30.20
CA GLN A 417 18.55 29.96 30.04
C GLN A 417 19.20 30.41 28.73
N ASN A 418 20.44 30.87 28.88
CA ASN A 418 21.34 31.34 27.82
C ASN A 418 21.84 30.19 26.94
N PRO A 419 22.15 30.45 25.65
CA PRO A 419 22.71 29.46 24.74
C PRO A 419 24.24 29.49 24.73
N SER A 420 24.87 28.36 24.41
CA SER A 420 26.22 28.35 23.79
C SER A 420 26.41 27.09 22.93
N PRO A 421 27.23 27.19 21.87
CA PRO A 421 27.00 26.47 20.63
C PRO A 421 27.91 25.25 20.50
N ASN A 422 27.48 24.21 19.78
CA ASN A 422 28.44 23.37 19.08
C ASN A 422 27.94 22.87 17.72
N LYS A 423 28.92 22.84 16.82
CA LYS A 423 28.90 22.77 15.37
C LYS A 423 28.63 21.35 14.83
N TYR A 424 27.84 21.33 13.75
CA TYR A 424 27.87 20.48 12.54
C TYR A 424 27.97 18.95 12.67
N TYR A 425 26.95 18.24 12.13
CA TYR A 425 27.01 17.40 10.92
C TYR A 425 25.57 16.96 10.58
N THR A 426 24.97 17.49 9.51
CA THR A 426 23.63 17.08 9.04
C THR A 426 23.77 15.90 8.07
N SER A 427 23.40 14.70 8.51
CA SER A 427 23.14 13.56 7.62
C SER A 427 21.67 13.59 7.21
N HIS A 428 21.41 13.56 5.90
CA HIS A 428 20.06 13.45 5.35
C HIS A 428 19.68 11.97 5.23
N TYR A 429 18.84 11.50 6.16
CA TYR A 429 18.10 10.25 6.02
C TYR A 429 16.60 10.54 6.02
N PRO A 430 15.82 9.97 5.09
CA PRO A 430 14.37 10.03 5.17
C PRO A 430 13.89 9.14 6.33
N GLN A 431 13.49 9.77 7.43
CA GLN A 431 12.78 9.15 8.55
C GLN A 431 11.35 8.78 8.10
N ASN A 432 11.20 7.58 7.51
CA ASN A 432 9.92 6.91 7.35
C ASN A 432 10.10 5.41 7.62
N TYR A 433 10.49 5.08 8.86
CA TYR A 433 10.41 3.71 9.35
C TYR A 433 9.04 3.46 9.97
N TYR A 434 8.17 2.76 9.23
CA TYR A 434 7.04 2.06 9.83
C TYR A 434 7.57 0.83 10.57
N TYR A 435 7.83 0.96 11.88
CA TYR A 435 8.10 -0.19 12.74
C TYR A 435 6.79 -0.92 13.10
N TYR A 436 6.74 -2.21 12.77
CA TYR A 436 5.69 -3.11 13.25
C TYR A 436 5.98 -3.48 14.71
N PRO A 437 5.00 -3.40 15.64
CA PRO A 437 5.21 -3.82 17.01
C PRO A 437 5.13 -5.35 17.08
N ASN A 438 6.28 -6.02 17.10
CA ASN A 438 6.39 -7.34 17.70
C ASN A 438 7.02 -7.15 19.08
N GLY A 439 6.27 -7.52 20.11
CA GLY A 439 6.84 -7.72 21.44
C GLY A 439 7.81 -8.88 21.41
N ASP A 440 8.96 -8.69 22.05
CA ASP A 440 9.38 -9.51 23.17
C ASP A 440 10.55 -8.78 23.86
N PHE A 441 10.35 -8.44 25.12
CA PHE A 441 11.42 -8.02 26.02
C PHE A 441 12.29 -9.24 26.32
N THR A 442 13.55 -9.20 25.93
CA THR A 442 14.61 -9.93 26.64
C THR A 442 15.85 -9.05 26.74
N ASN A 443 16.17 -8.68 27.99
CA ASN A 443 17.44 -8.06 28.39
C ASN A 443 18.62 -8.86 27.82
N TYR A 444 19.47 -8.19 27.05
CA TYR A 444 20.87 -8.56 26.93
C TYR A 444 21.71 -7.29 26.87
N ASP A 445 22.46 -7.07 27.95
CA ASP A 445 23.56 -6.11 28.03
C ASP A 445 24.55 -6.38 26.89
N TYR A 446 24.77 -5.38 26.03
CA TYR A 446 25.91 -5.38 25.12
C TYR A 446 26.88 -4.29 25.54
N ASN A 447 27.95 -4.75 26.21
CA ASN A 447 29.23 -4.06 26.30
C ASN A 447 29.75 -3.76 24.90
N VAL A 448 29.91 -2.48 24.60
CA VAL A 448 30.54 -1.98 23.37
C VAL A 448 32.05 -2.02 23.58
N ASN A 449 32.76 -2.84 22.80
CA ASN A 449 34.20 -2.69 22.62
C ASN A 449 34.49 -2.34 21.15
N ASN A 450 35.23 -1.24 21.01
CA ASN A 450 35.66 -0.57 19.80
C ASN A 450 36.58 -1.42 18.90
N GLY A 451 36.52 -1.11 17.61
CA GLY A 451 37.51 -1.47 16.58
C GLY A 451 36.79 -1.90 15.30
N GLY A 452 36.72 -1.14 14.20
CA GLY A 452 37.69 -0.20 13.66
C GLY A 452 38.26 -0.80 12.38
N ILE A 453 38.16 -0.02 11.30
CA ILE A 453 39.04 0.01 10.11
C ILE A 453 38.48 -0.61 8.79
N TYR A 454 38.29 0.34 7.83
CA TYR A 454 38.09 0.35 6.36
C TYR A 454 36.85 -0.26 5.70
#